data_AF-A0A7J7FWW5-F1
#
_entry.id   AF-A0A7J7FWW5-F1
#
_cell.length_a   1.000
_cell.length_b   1.000
_cell.length_c   1.000
_cell.angle_alpha   90.00
_cell.angle_beta   90.00
_cell.angle_gamma   90.00
#
_symmetry.space_group_name_H-M   'P 1'
#
loop_
_entity.id
_entity.type
_entity.pdbx_description
1 polymer ?
#
loop_
_entity_poly.entity_id
_entity_poly.type
_entity_poly.pdbx_seq_one_letter_code
_entity_poly.pdbx_strand_id
1 'polypeptide(L)'
;MVAEAKRMYHAIQKKHFTFDTCWDILRRSCKWDEFRTQSKKSTQHVYPCSNPPIGESDAFQSNQNNVLHEEPSNPSTRPIGTKAAKEKLKNQTTHDSRFDEMAANQSKMVEVLSTISARTIERDEQKAIDRNQKAADRRRRAEDREEQLKLLSMMNEREQRNEDHKIMSMDMTNLNPMQRAYYEDLQRQILFRTTNRLP
;
A
#
# COMPACT_ATOMS: atom_id res chain seq x y z
N MET A 1 -15.65 -1.71 -27.60
CA MET A 1 -16.01 -1.83 -26.16
C MET A 1 -14.96 -2.58 -25.32
N VAL A 2 -15.18 -3.77 -24.72
CA VAL A 2 -14.29 -4.29 -23.64
C VAL A 2 -12.79 -4.41 -24.04
N ALA A 3 -12.48 -5.02 -25.19
CA ALA A 3 -11.09 -5.15 -25.67
C ALA A 3 -10.40 -3.79 -25.95
N GLU A 4 -11.18 -2.75 -26.20
CA GLU A 4 -10.72 -1.39 -26.48
C GLU A 4 -10.52 -0.58 -25.20
N ALA A 5 -11.38 -0.75 -24.19
CA ALA A 5 -11.11 -0.27 -22.84
C ALA A 5 -9.79 -0.84 -22.28
N LYS A 6 -9.49 -2.12 -22.54
CA LYS A 6 -8.19 -2.72 -22.20
C LYS A 6 -7.01 -2.08 -22.94
N ARG A 7 -7.15 -1.77 -24.23
CA ARG A 7 -6.11 -1.05 -25.00
C ARG A 7 -5.85 0.34 -24.42
N MET A 8 -6.90 1.10 -24.08
CA MET A 8 -6.77 2.43 -23.45
C MET A 8 -6.14 2.34 -22.05
N TYR A 9 -6.57 1.38 -21.22
CA TYR A 9 -5.97 1.13 -19.90
C TYR A 9 -4.46 0.85 -20.02
N HIS A 10 -4.05 -0.03 -20.95
CA HIS A 10 -2.64 -0.31 -21.19
C HIS A 10 -1.87 0.92 -21.72
N ALA A 11 -2.46 1.69 -22.63
CA ALA A 11 -1.85 2.90 -23.17
C ALA A 11 -1.54 3.94 -22.07
N ILE A 12 -2.42 4.08 -21.08
CA ILE A 12 -2.27 4.99 -19.93
C ILE A 12 -1.33 4.39 -18.88
N GLN A 13 -1.67 3.22 -18.33
CA GLN A 13 -1.04 2.65 -17.13
C GLN A 13 0.21 1.80 -17.41
N LYS A 14 0.56 1.58 -18.68
CA LYS A 14 1.69 0.73 -19.15
C LYS A 14 1.70 -0.69 -18.55
N LYS A 15 0.51 -1.20 -18.21
CA LYS A 15 0.27 -2.52 -17.59
C LYS A 15 -0.96 -3.14 -18.21
N HIS A 16 -0.97 -4.47 -18.34
CA HIS A 16 -2.18 -5.19 -18.73
C HIS A 16 -3.19 -5.23 -17.56
N PHE A 17 -4.47 -5.25 -17.87
CA PHE A 17 -5.53 -5.42 -16.88
C PHE A 17 -5.55 -6.88 -16.42
N THR A 18 -5.39 -7.12 -15.12
CA THR A 18 -5.22 -8.46 -14.53
C THR A 18 -6.49 -9.06 -13.94
N PHE A 19 -7.54 -8.25 -13.70
CA PHE A 19 -8.76 -8.67 -12.98
C PHE A 19 -9.86 -9.21 -13.90
N ASP A 20 -9.49 -9.84 -15.02
CA ASP A 20 -10.44 -10.34 -16.01
C ASP A 20 -11.41 -11.38 -15.43
N THR A 21 -10.91 -12.35 -14.67
CA THR A 21 -11.75 -13.35 -13.98
C THR A 21 -12.73 -12.70 -13.00
N CYS A 22 -12.30 -11.64 -12.29
CA CYS A 22 -13.16 -10.92 -11.36
C CYS A 22 -14.25 -10.12 -12.09
N TRP A 23 -13.91 -9.49 -13.22
CA TRP A 23 -14.88 -8.82 -14.08
C TRP A 23 -15.90 -9.80 -14.67
N ASP A 24 -15.45 -10.98 -15.10
CA ASP A 24 -16.32 -12.02 -15.65
C ASP A 24 -17.24 -12.64 -14.60
N ILE A 25 -16.84 -12.72 -13.33
CA ILE A 25 -17.71 -13.07 -12.20
C ILE A 25 -18.72 -11.94 -11.95
N LEU A 26 -18.26 -10.68 -11.85
CA LEU A 26 -19.13 -9.53 -11.56
C LEU A 26 -20.24 -9.36 -12.59
N ARG A 27 -19.91 -9.37 -13.90
CA ARG A 27 -20.90 -9.23 -14.99
C ARG A 27 -21.91 -10.38 -15.08
N ARG A 28 -21.60 -11.55 -14.49
CA ARG A 28 -22.47 -12.74 -14.44
C ARG A 28 -23.28 -12.82 -13.13
N SER A 29 -22.99 -11.96 -12.15
CA SER A 29 -23.74 -11.94 -10.88
C SER A 29 -25.15 -11.34 -11.06
N CYS A 30 -26.12 -11.93 -10.38
CA CYS A 30 -27.55 -11.59 -10.48
C CYS A 30 -27.89 -10.13 -10.13
N LYS A 31 -27.03 -9.47 -9.35
CA LYS A 31 -27.15 -8.04 -9.00
C LYS A 31 -27.22 -7.09 -10.20
N TRP A 32 -26.86 -7.55 -11.40
CA TRP A 32 -26.90 -6.76 -12.63
C TRP A 32 -28.00 -7.20 -13.62
N ASP A 33 -28.83 -8.19 -13.28
CA ASP A 33 -29.90 -8.68 -14.17
C ASP A 33 -31.14 -7.75 -14.20
N GLU A 34 -31.37 -6.98 -13.14
CA GLU A 34 -32.40 -5.93 -13.12
C GLU A 34 -32.14 -4.90 -14.24
N PHE A 35 -30.90 -4.43 -14.38
CA PHE A 35 -30.50 -3.53 -15.47
C PHE A 35 -30.55 -4.20 -16.85
N ARG A 36 -30.41 -5.53 -16.95
CA ARG A 36 -30.59 -6.28 -18.21
C ARG A 36 -32.05 -6.49 -18.60
N THR A 37 -33.00 -6.38 -17.67
CA THR A 37 -34.44 -6.58 -17.93
C THR A 37 -35.20 -5.27 -18.15
N GLN A 38 -34.78 -4.16 -17.53
CA GLN A 38 -35.39 -2.84 -17.73
C GLN A 38 -35.30 -2.35 -19.19
N SER A 39 -34.23 -2.66 -19.91
CA SER A 39 -34.01 -2.25 -21.31
C SER A 39 -35.00 -2.82 -22.35
N LYS A 40 -35.90 -3.74 -21.94
CA LYS A 40 -36.98 -4.28 -22.79
C LYS A 40 -38.35 -3.65 -22.54
N LYS A 41 -38.50 -2.80 -21.52
CA LYS A 41 -39.77 -2.11 -21.21
C LYS A 41 -39.82 -0.74 -21.88
N SER A 42 -39.89 -0.74 -23.21
CA SER A 42 -40.11 0.49 -23.99
C SER A 42 -41.57 0.93 -23.85
N THR A 43 -41.83 1.83 -22.90
CA THR A 43 -43.16 2.42 -22.67
C THR A 43 -43.58 3.25 -23.88
N GLN A 44 -44.74 2.95 -24.47
CA GLN A 44 -45.36 3.83 -25.46
C GLN A 44 -45.75 5.15 -24.79
N HIS A 45 -45.21 6.26 -25.31
CA HIS A 45 -45.44 7.60 -24.75
C HIS A 45 -46.46 8.37 -25.61
N VAL A 46 -47.63 8.67 -25.04
CA VAL A 46 -48.65 9.53 -25.67
C VAL A 46 -48.86 10.76 -24.79
N TYR A 47 -48.53 11.94 -25.32
CA TYR A 47 -48.84 13.25 -24.72
C TYR A 47 -50.33 13.58 -24.90
N PRO A 48 -50.92 14.42 -24.01
CA PRO A 48 -50.94 15.85 -24.27
C PRO A 48 -50.60 16.74 -23.05
N CYS A 49 -50.48 18.05 -23.29
CA CYS A 49 -50.13 19.09 -22.32
C CYS A 49 -51.15 20.24 -22.36
N SER A 50 -51.45 20.90 -21.22
CA SER A 50 -51.98 22.27 -21.13
C SER A 50 -51.89 22.85 -19.71
N ASN A 51 -51.77 24.19 -19.63
CA ASN A 51 -51.69 25.06 -18.43
C ASN A 51 -53.12 25.59 -18.05
N PRO A 52 -53.39 26.52 -17.07
CA PRO A 52 -52.52 27.45 -16.30
C PRO A 52 -52.84 27.63 -14.77
N PRO A 53 -52.21 28.58 -14.03
CA PRO A 53 -52.28 28.67 -12.56
C PRO A 53 -53.00 29.92 -11.95
N ILE A 54 -53.29 29.83 -10.63
CA ILE A 54 -53.81 30.81 -9.62
C ILE A 54 -53.43 30.21 -8.22
N GLY A 55 -53.30 30.87 -7.06
CA GLY A 55 -53.51 32.27 -6.61
C GLY A 55 -54.52 32.36 -5.44
N GLU A 56 -54.43 33.19 -4.37
CA GLU A 56 -53.39 34.10 -3.80
C GLU A 56 -53.67 34.32 -2.27
N SER A 57 -52.72 34.88 -1.48
CA SER A 57 -52.85 35.28 -0.03
C SER A 57 -53.13 34.15 1.00
N ASP A 58 -53.04 34.28 2.34
CA ASP A 58 -52.36 35.19 3.31
C ASP A 58 -52.12 34.31 4.59
N ALA A 59 -50.97 34.25 5.27
CA ALA A 59 -50.27 35.22 6.13
C ALA A 59 -50.78 35.35 7.59
N PHE A 60 -49.84 35.36 8.55
CA PHE A 60 -49.96 35.60 10.03
C PHE A 60 -50.81 34.58 10.84
N GLN A 61 -50.29 33.80 11.80
CA GLN A 61 -49.49 34.03 13.03
C GLN A 61 -50.30 34.28 14.32
N SER A 62 -49.80 33.66 15.42
CA SER A 62 -49.90 34.09 16.84
C SER A 62 -51.05 33.59 17.75
N ASN A 63 -50.74 32.50 18.49
CA ASN A 63 -50.68 32.45 19.97
C ASN A 63 -51.91 32.48 20.92
N GLN A 64 -51.84 31.57 21.91
CA GLN A 64 -51.97 31.75 23.38
C GLN A 64 -53.27 31.44 24.18
N ASN A 65 -53.06 30.54 25.17
CA ASN A 65 -53.47 30.55 26.59
C ASN A 65 -54.86 30.07 27.09
N ASN A 66 -54.78 29.07 27.99
CA ASN A 66 -55.51 28.77 29.23
C ASN A 66 -56.88 29.42 29.55
N VAL A 67 -57.85 28.57 29.90
CA VAL A 67 -58.85 28.77 30.98
C VAL A 67 -59.05 27.44 31.73
N LEU A 68 -59.43 27.46 33.02
CA LEU A 68 -59.68 26.28 33.86
C LEU A 68 -61.11 25.71 33.68
N HIS A 69 -61.32 24.44 34.06
CA HIS A 69 -62.57 24.00 34.68
C HIS A 69 -62.36 22.87 35.70
N GLU A 70 -63.42 22.56 36.45
CA GLU A 70 -63.42 21.89 37.76
C GLU A 70 -63.21 20.36 37.77
N GLU A 71 -62.84 19.84 38.95
CA GLU A 71 -62.89 18.41 39.30
C GLU A 71 -64.33 18.00 39.71
N PRO A 72 -64.69 16.70 39.69
CA PRO A 72 -64.89 16.07 41.01
C PRO A 72 -64.55 14.57 41.14
N SER A 73 -63.86 14.25 42.23
CA SER A 73 -64.05 13.12 43.14
C SER A 73 -64.01 11.69 42.57
N ASN A 74 -62.91 10.97 42.83
CA ASN A 74 -62.90 9.51 42.93
C ASN A 74 -61.80 9.01 43.90
N PRO A 75 -62.13 8.49 45.10
CA PRO A 75 -61.14 7.99 46.07
C PRO A 75 -60.61 6.59 45.69
N SER A 76 -59.73 6.53 44.69
CA SER A 76 -59.08 5.27 44.27
C SER A 76 -57.98 4.83 45.26
N THR A 77 -58.37 4.02 46.24
CA THR A 77 -57.48 3.45 47.26
C THR A 77 -56.39 2.60 46.62
N ARG A 78 -55.14 3.09 46.61
CA ARG A 78 -54.00 2.33 46.08
C ARG A 78 -53.66 1.16 47.03
N PRO A 79 -53.67 -0.11 46.57
CA PRO A 79 -53.39 -1.25 47.44
C PRO A 79 -51.92 -1.26 47.90
N ILE A 80 -51.69 -1.84 49.09
CA ILE A 80 -50.40 -1.79 49.78
C ILE A 80 -49.32 -2.61 49.02
N GLY A 81 -48.09 -2.11 48.98
CA GLY A 81 -47.07 -2.62 48.07
C GLY A 81 -46.42 -3.96 48.47
N THR A 82 -46.65 -5.01 47.67
CA THR A 82 -46.14 -6.39 47.87
C THR A 82 -44.63 -6.56 47.62
N LYS A 83 -43.77 -5.84 48.36
CA LYS A 83 -42.31 -5.81 48.13
C LYS A 83 -41.64 -7.19 48.19
N ALA A 84 -42.10 -8.11 49.05
CA ALA A 84 -41.51 -9.43 49.24
C ALA A 84 -41.66 -10.39 48.04
N ALA A 85 -42.60 -10.15 47.12
CA ALA A 85 -42.77 -10.97 45.91
C ALA A 85 -41.81 -10.54 44.79
N LYS A 86 -41.55 -9.23 44.66
CA LYS A 86 -40.76 -8.65 43.57
C LYS A 86 -39.27 -8.95 43.68
N GLU A 87 -38.77 -9.17 44.91
CA GLU A 87 -37.38 -9.54 45.17
C GLU A 87 -37.06 -10.97 44.70
N LYS A 88 -37.95 -11.93 44.94
CA LYS A 88 -37.73 -13.34 44.55
C LYS A 88 -37.73 -13.55 43.04
N LEU A 89 -38.46 -12.69 42.29
CA LEU A 89 -38.41 -12.65 40.83
C LEU A 89 -37.10 -12.03 40.30
N LYS A 90 -36.49 -11.06 41.01
CA LYS A 90 -35.19 -10.48 40.62
C LYS A 90 -34.06 -11.52 40.64
N ASN A 91 -34.11 -12.44 41.60
CA ASN A 91 -33.13 -13.53 41.71
C ASN A 91 -33.38 -14.68 40.71
N GLN A 92 -34.54 -14.67 40.03
CA GLN A 92 -34.77 -15.41 38.78
C GLN A 92 -34.49 -14.50 37.56
N THR A 93 -33.40 -13.74 37.60
CA THR A 93 -32.81 -13.23 36.36
C THR A 93 -32.40 -14.45 35.54
N THR A 94 -33.02 -14.64 34.38
CA THR A 94 -32.71 -15.75 33.47
C THR A 94 -31.23 -15.75 33.14
N HIS A 95 -30.54 -16.85 33.47
CA HIS A 95 -29.18 -17.12 33.05
C HIS A 95 -29.18 -17.30 31.52
N ASP A 96 -29.09 -16.19 30.78
CA ASP A 96 -29.14 -16.20 29.33
C ASP A 96 -27.83 -16.76 28.77
N SER A 97 -27.78 -18.09 28.67
CA SER A 97 -26.68 -18.89 28.13
C SER A 97 -26.17 -18.37 26.77
N ARG A 98 -27.01 -17.65 26.02
CA ARG A 98 -26.68 -17.01 24.75
C ARG A 98 -25.69 -15.86 24.91
N PHE A 99 -25.66 -15.19 26.06
CA PHE A 99 -24.69 -14.14 26.38
C PHE A 99 -23.31 -14.75 26.71
N ASP A 100 -23.28 -15.84 27.49
CA ASP A 100 -22.05 -16.59 27.78
C ASP A 100 -21.48 -17.24 26.51
N GLU A 101 -22.34 -17.79 25.64
CA GLU A 101 -21.96 -18.30 24.33
C GLU A 101 -21.37 -17.18 23.44
N MET A 102 -21.96 -15.98 23.45
CA MET A 102 -21.43 -14.82 22.72
C MET A 102 -20.07 -14.36 23.27
N ALA A 103 -19.90 -14.33 24.60
CA ALA A 103 -18.63 -14.00 25.25
C ALA A 103 -17.53 -15.04 24.97
N ALA A 104 -17.87 -16.33 25.00
CA ALA A 104 -16.96 -17.43 24.65
C ALA A 104 -16.53 -17.36 23.17
N ASN A 105 -17.46 -17.09 22.26
CA ASN A 105 -17.15 -16.89 20.84
C ASN A 105 -16.30 -15.62 20.60
N GLN A 106 -16.55 -14.53 21.32
CA GLN A 106 -15.72 -13.33 21.25
C GLN A 106 -14.29 -13.58 21.76
N SER A 107 -14.14 -14.29 22.89
CA SER A 107 -12.83 -14.69 23.41
C SER A 107 -12.04 -15.53 22.40
N LYS A 108 -12.70 -16.53 21.80
CA LYS A 108 -12.12 -17.40 20.77
C LYS A 108 -11.74 -16.66 19.48
N MET A 109 -12.52 -15.64 19.08
CA MET A 109 -12.16 -14.73 17.99
C MET A 109 -10.90 -13.92 18.31
N VAL A 110 -10.76 -13.39 19.52
CA VAL A 110 -9.57 -12.64 19.96
C VAL A 110 -8.33 -13.53 20.00
N GLU A 111 -8.44 -14.76 20.51
CA GLU A 111 -7.37 -15.76 20.52
C GLU A 111 -6.86 -16.07 19.10
N VAL A 112 -7.77 -16.34 18.16
CA VAL A 112 -7.43 -16.61 16.75
C VAL A 112 -6.79 -15.40 16.09
N LEU A 113 -7.32 -14.19 16.29
CA LEU A 113 -6.75 -12.96 15.73
C LEU A 113 -5.35 -12.65 16.29
N SER A 114 -5.14 -12.86 17.59
CA SER A 114 -3.83 -12.72 18.25
C SER A 114 -2.81 -13.75 17.73
N THR A 115 -3.26 -14.99 17.51
CA THR A 115 -2.42 -16.05 16.92
C THR A 115 -2.02 -15.72 15.47
N ILE A 116 -2.92 -15.09 14.69
CA ILE A 116 -2.65 -14.66 13.31
C ILE A 116 -1.71 -13.45 13.27
N SER A 117 -1.90 -12.46 14.15
CA SER A 117 -1.03 -11.28 14.20
C SER A 117 0.39 -11.62 14.63
N ALA A 118 0.55 -12.44 15.68
CA ALA A 118 1.87 -12.92 16.13
C ALA A 118 2.64 -13.63 15.00
N ARG A 119 2.00 -14.57 14.31
CA ARG A 119 2.60 -15.28 13.15
C ARG A 119 2.90 -14.37 11.96
N THR A 120 2.19 -13.26 11.83
CA THR A 120 2.44 -12.26 10.77
C THR A 120 3.66 -11.40 11.11
N ILE A 121 3.77 -10.96 12.38
CA ILE A 121 4.93 -10.23 12.91
C ILE A 121 6.19 -11.07 12.77
N GLU A 122 6.22 -12.29 13.32
CA GLU A 122 7.32 -13.25 13.22
C GLU A 122 7.75 -13.46 11.75
N ARG A 123 6.77 -13.63 10.85
CA ARG A 123 7.01 -13.82 9.41
C ARG A 123 7.58 -12.59 8.72
N ASP A 124 7.30 -11.37 9.18
CA ASP A 124 7.84 -10.14 8.61
C ASP A 124 9.19 -9.74 9.23
N GLU A 125 9.40 -10.02 10.51
CA GLU A 125 10.71 -9.96 11.17
C GLU A 125 11.70 -10.92 10.51
N GLN A 126 11.32 -12.18 10.28
CA GLN A 126 12.19 -13.16 9.63
C GLN A 126 12.55 -12.76 8.18
N LYS A 127 11.63 -12.08 7.46
CA LYS A 127 11.95 -11.47 6.15
C LYS A 127 12.86 -10.25 6.28
N ALA A 128 12.73 -9.44 7.33
CA ALA A 128 13.62 -8.31 7.57
C ALA A 128 15.05 -8.79 7.86
N ILE A 129 15.19 -9.87 8.64
CA ILE A 129 16.47 -10.52 8.91
C ILE A 129 17.09 -11.08 7.61
N ASP A 130 16.36 -11.86 6.79
CA ASP A 130 16.86 -12.34 5.48
C ASP A 130 17.33 -11.19 4.58
N ARG A 131 16.52 -10.13 4.44
CA ARG A 131 16.88 -8.95 3.63
C ARG A 131 18.13 -8.26 4.15
N ASN A 132 18.30 -8.13 5.46
CA ASN A 132 19.47 -7.52 6.09
C ASN A 132 20.72 -8.38 5.90
N GLN A 133 20.64 -9.68 6.22
CA GLN A 133 21.70 -10.67 5.97
C GLN A 133 22.17 -10.61 4.52
N LYS A 134 21.23 -10.64 3.57
CA LYS A 134 21.46 -10.60 2.12
C LYS A 134 21.98 -9.25 1.62
N ALA A 135 21.76 -8.16 2.35
CA ALA A 135 22.35 -6.85 2.08
C ALA A 135 23.79 -6.75 2.63
N ALA A 136 24.05 -7.27 3.84
CA ALA A 136 25.38 -7.36 4.42
C ALA A 136 26.31 -8.26 3.58
N ASP A 137 25.81 -9.41 3.14
CA ASP A 137 26.47 -10.31 2.19
C ASP A 137 26.88 -9.61 0.88
N ARG A 138 26.01 -8.73 0.36
CA ARG A 138 26.28 -7.96 -0.87
C ARG A 138 27.31 -6.86 -0.64
N ARG A 139 27.34 -6.27 0.55
CA ARG A 139 28.35 -5.28 0.96
C ARG A 139 29.74 -5.92 1.05
N ARG A 140 29.89 -7.01 1.82
CA ARG A 140 31.16 -7.76 1.91
C ARG A 140 31.70 -8.17 0.54
N ARG A 141 30.85 -8.73 -0.34
CA ARG A 141 31.27 -9.12 -1.71
C ARG A 141 31.60 -7.94 -2.64
N ALA A 142 31.17 -6.72 -2.30
CA ALA A 142 31.59 -5.51 -3.00
C ALA A 142 32.92 -5.00 -2.43
N GLU A 143 33.08 -5.00 -1.11
CA GLU A 143 34.29 -4.66 -0.37
C GLU A 143 35.47 -5.56 -0.78
N ASP A 144 35.33 -6.89 -0.70
CA ASP A 144 36.30 -7.89 -1.21
C ASP A 144 36.74 -7.60 -2.66
N ARG A 145 35.80 -7.21 -3.53
CA ARG A 145 36.05 -6.94 -4.94
C ARG A 145 36.77 -5.61 -5.14
N GLU A 146 36.43 -4.59 -4.35
CA GLU A 146 37.11 -3.29 -4.37
C GLU A 146 38.56 -3.44 -3.90
N GLU A 147 38.80 -4.22 -2.84
CA GLU A 147 40.15 -4.55 -2.38
C GLU A 147 40.96 -5.32 -3.44
N GLN A 148 40.36 -6.32 -4.09
CA GLN A 148 41.01 -7.04 -5.20
C GLN A 148 41.36 -6.13 -6.39
N LEU A 149 40.44 -5.25 -6.79
CA LEU A 149 40.67 -4.28 -7.87
C LEU A 149 41.74 -3.25 -7.50
N LYS A 150 41.74 -2.78 -6.25
CA LYS A 150 42.76 -1.86 -5.71
C LYS A 150 44.14 -2.51 -5.66
N LEU A 151 44.24 -3.74 -5.19
CA LEU A 151 45.48 -4.51 -5.18
C LEU A 151 46.01 -4.73 -6.61
N LEU A 152 45.15 -5.14 -7.54
CA LEU A 152 45.51 -5.31 -8.95
C LEU A 152 45.98 -4.00 -9.59
N SER A 153 45.32 -2.88 -9.29
CA SER A 153 45.72 -1.54 -9.73
C SER A 153 47.10 -1.13 -9.18
N MET A 154 47.35 -1.37 -7.88
CA MET A 154 48.66 -1.11 -7.27
C MET A 154 49.78 -2.02 -7.81
N MET A 155 49.46 -3.27 -8.16
CA MET A 155 50.41 -4.17 -8.83
C MET A 155 50.74 -3.68 -10.24
N ASN A 156 49.73 -3.33 -11.04
CA ASN A 156 49.89 -2.78 -12.39
C ASN A 156 50.69 -1.46 -12.37
N GLU A 157 50.38 -0.54 -11.45
CA GLU A 157 51.15 0.70 -11.28
C GLU A 157 52.61 0.44 -10.89
N ARG A 158 52.88 -0.56 -10.05
CA ARG A 158 54.25 -0.97 -9.71
C ARG A 158 54.97 -1.58 -10.91
N GLU A 159 54.28 -2.40 -11.70
CA GLU A 159 54.81 -3.03 -12.91
C GLU A 159 55.15 -1.98 -13.98
N GLN A 160 54.21 -1.09 -14.31
CA GLN A 160 54.44 0.06 -15.17
C GLN A 160 55.62 0.92 -14.70
N ARG A 161 55.76 1.18 -13.39
CA ARG A 161 56.92 1.93 -12.86
C ARG A 161 58.23 1.16 -13.00
N ASN A 162 58.23 -0.16 -12.88
CA ASN A 162 59.43 -0.98 -13.13
C ASN A 162 59.82 -0.98 -14.62
N GLU A 163 58.83 -1.04 -15.52
CA GLU A 163 59.04 -0.94 -16.98
C GLU A 163 59.54 0.45 -17.38
N ASP A 164 58.88 1.50 -16.90
CA ASP A 164 59.28 2.91 -17.11
C ASP A 164 60.71 3.11 -16.59
N HIS A 165 61.06 2.61 -15.40
CA HIS A 165 62.45 2.63 -14.89
C HIS A 165 63.42 1.88 -15.79
N LYS A 166 63.08 0.68 -16.27
CA LYS A 166 63.93 -0.13 -17.16
C LYS A 166 64.21 0.58 -18.49
N ILE A 167 63.22 1.29 -19.03
CA ILE A 167 63.36 2.10 -20.26
C ILE A 167 64.24 3.33 -19.98
N MET A 168 64.01 4.02 -18.86
CA MET A 168 64.79 5.20 -18.45
C MET A 168 66.24 4.88 -18.08
N SER A 169 66.53 3.66 -17.63
CA SER A 169 67.88 3.21 -17.24
C SER A 169 68.61 2.39 -18.30
N MET A 170 68.07 2.29 -19.52
CA MET A 170 68.68 1.47 -20.58
C MET A 170 69.87 2.19 -21.23
N ASP A 171 70.99 1.50 -21.38
CA ASP A 171 72.12 2.01 -22.17
C ASP A 171 71.79 1.99 -23.67
N MET A 172 72.03 3.13 -24.31
CA MET A 172 71.65 3.45 -25.69
C MET A 172 72.87 3.53 -26.62
N THR A 173 74.10 3.42 -26.09
CA THR A 173 75.35 3.53 -26.84
C THR A 173 75.46 2.46 -27.95
N ASN A 174 75.05 1.23 -27.63
CA ASN A 174 75.18 0.05 -28.49
C ASN A 174 74.00 -0.15 -29.49
N LEU A 175 73.01 0.74 -29.52
CA LEU A 175 71.82 0.61 -30.36
C LEU A 175 71.97 1.26 -31.76
N ASN A 176 71.28 0.70 -32.74
CA ASN A 176 71.06 1.31 -34.07
C ASN A 176 70.41 2.69 -33.91
N PRO A 177 70.82 3.74 -34.66
CA PRO A 177 70.18 5.06 -34.66
C PRO A 177 68.65 5.05 -34.68
N MET A 178 68.00 4.15 -35.43
CA MET A 178 66.54 4.02 -35.49
C MET A 178 65.95 3.50 -34.16
N GLN A 179 66.61 2.52 -33.53
CA GLN A 179 66.20 2.00 -32.22
C GLN A 179 66.44 3.03 -31.12
N ARG A 180 67.56 3.75 -31.18
CA ARG A 180 67.89 4.85 -30.27
C ARG A 180 66.81 5.94 -30.33
N ALA A 181 66.44 6.42 -31.51
CA ALA A 181 65.39 7.42 -31.67
C ALA A 181 64.03 6.97 -31.09
N TYR A 182 63.65 5.70 -31.28
CA TYR A 182 62.43 5.11 -30.70
C TYR A 182 62.45 5.14 -29.16
N TYR A 183 63.54 4.70 -28.54
CA TYR A 183 63.64 4.67 -27.08
C TYR A 183 63.85 6.07 -26.47
N GLU A 184 64.50 7.01 -27.16
CA GLU A 184 64.58 8.42 -26.74
C GLU A 184 63.19 9.07 -26.69
N ASP A 185 62.34 8.80 -27.68
CA ASP A 185 60.96 9.29 -27.65
C ASP A 185 60.14 8.63 -26.53
N LEU A 186 60.29 7.32 -26.32
CA LEU A 186 59.63 6.62 -25.23
C LEU A 186 60.05 7.16 -23.84
N GLN A 187 61.33 7.50 -23.64
CA GLN A 187 61.81 8.19 -22.44
C GLN A 187 61.18 9.59 -22.28
N ARG A 188 61.04 10.36 -23.36
CA ARG A 188 60.33 11.66 -23.33
C ARG A 188 58.85 11.50 -22.98
N GLN A 189 58.17 10.49 -23.52
CA GLN A 189 56.78 10.16 -23.18
C GLN A 189 56.63 9.77 -21.71
N ILE A 190 57.57 8.98 -21.15
CA ILE A 190 57.60 8.64 -19.72
C ILE A 190 57.77 9.90 -18.86
N LEU A 191 58.75 10.76 -19.17
CA LEU A 191 58.97 12.03 -18.47
C LEU A 191 57.74 12.96 -18.53
N PHE A 192 57.06 13.03 -19.67
CA PHE A 192 55.81 13.79 -19.80
C PHE A 192 54.67 13.16 -18.97
N ARG A 193 54.53 11.83 -18.96
CA ARG A 193 53.54 11.11 -18.15
C ARG A 193 53.77 11.26 -16.64
N THR A 194 55.01 11.33 -16.17
CA THR A 194 55.32 11.49 -14.74
C THR A 194 55.20 12.94 -14.28
N THR A 195 55.69 13.91 -15.06
CA THR A 195 55.55 15.34 -14.72
C THR A 195 54.10 15.80 -14.65
N ASN A 196 53.24 15.38 -15.58
CA ASN A 196 51.80 15.69 -15.55
C ASN A 196 50.99 14.84 -14.55
N ARG A 197 51.63 13.97 -13.76
CA ARG A 197 50.99 13.18 -12.67
C ARG A 197 51.29 13.74 -11.27
N LEU A 198 52.17 14.72 -11.15
CA LEU A 198 52.42 15.43 -9.91
C LEU A 198 51.37 16.54 -9.72
N PRO A 199 50.74 16.66 -8.53
CA PRO A 199 49.84 17.77 -8.19
C PRO A 199 50.60 19.04 -7.79
#